data_AF-A0A358AB26-F1
#
_entry.id   AF-A0A358AB26-F1
#
_cell.length_a   1.000
_cell.length_b   1.000
_cell.length_c   1.000
_cell.angle_alpha   90.00
_cell.angle_beta   90.00
_cell.angle_gamma   90.00
#
_symmetry.space_group_name_H-M   'P 1'
#
loop_
_entity.id
_entity.type
_entity.pdbx_description
1 polymer ?
#
loop_
_entity_poly.entity_id
_entity_poly.type
_entity_poly.pdbx_seq_one_letter_code
_entity_poly.pdbx_strand_id
1 'polypeptide(L)'
;MSKKESLKILEESIRKYAPVVAEFFDCNDSIYDYSKKIYQFESDPVYLERQKYFRRALGDEVQRLFKKNIVLPENLALNIVDHHAILNHPLLMATNIVSNMYRLLGREGESPNPIVVLTSSIVPPNNFFNKKGILFHDKKISLFPNKMIHQAACFMQTHDFKFVDKLKALGKWGEFDEEEQFFLSKIEDGITKEQFSSADNFCDQVSLIDQHLWKLLFSSDIREKIPELLYIPEEKIFTKIFTDIINSDNFVSRVIFDKVFQKLILAKFDGLIGCWDTKNNKGTHFFWFKNENLEPVRLLLQGDFLCTVDNVKKIPLQKNSLIEEMNKGNIVADMFLIYSYILFWCGVEPLVGHGSCNYLTNMKNAWLEVVQEIGDTAEYERLLKINTKKLIAGAIMTYARDKENKIVNQYAMDVICSGGLNNQYLNNLSQMSYKDLLRPALLEIYDSYVPIDKKVNLDLSASDMINQPFDWI
;
A
#
# COMPACT_ATOMS: atom_id res chain seq x y z
N MET A 1 14.41 -33.83 7.90
CA MET A 1 13.63 -33.48 6.69
C MET A 1 14.59 -32.88 5.69
N SER A 2 14.56 -33.31 4.43
CA SER A 2 15.43 -32.66 3.43
C SER A 2 14.90 -31.25 3.09
N LYS A 3 15.74 -30.31 2.67
CA LYS A 3 15.27 -28.96 2.22
C LYS A 3 14.17 -29.05 1.14
N LYS A 4 14.29 -30.02 0.24
CA LYS A 4 13.29 -30.30 -0.80
C LYS A 4 11.94 -30.75 -0.21
N GLU A 5 11.99 -31.57 0.83
CA GLU A 5 10.79 -32.04 1.55
C GLU A 5 10.16 -30.91 2.37
N SER A 6 10.98 -30.09 3.05
CA SER A 6 10.52 -28.88 3.75
C SER A 6 9.80 -27.93 2.79
N LEU A 7 10.37 -27.70 1.59
CA LEU A 7 9.78 -26.80 0.59
C LEU A 7 8.43 -27.33 0.09
N LYS A 8 8.35 -28.65 -0.13
CA LYS A 8 7.11 -29.28 -0.53
C LYS A 8 6.01 -29.10 0.53
N ILE A 9 6.32 -29.33 1.81
CA ILE A 9 5.35 -29.16 2.90
C ILE A 9 4.92 -27.70 3.04
N LEU A 10 5.86 -26.77 2.88
CA LEU A 10 5.59 -25.34 2.87
C LEU A 10 4.55 -24.98 1.81
N GLU A 11 4.81 -25.34 0.54
CA GLU A 11 3.94 -25.07 -0.59
C GLU A 11 2.56 -25.73 -0.45
N GLU A 12 2.52 -27.00 -0.05
CA GLU A 12 1.26 -27.75 0.18
C GLU A 12 0.42 -27.12 1.30
N SER A 13 1.07 -26.62 2.35
CA SER A 13 0.38 -25.95 3.45
C SER A 13 -0.19 -24.60 3.02
N ILE A 14 0.57 -23.80 2.27
CA ILE A 14 0.07 -22.51 1.78
C ILE A 14 -1.09 -22.73 0.80
N ARG A 15 -1.00 -23.72 -0.12
CA ARG A 15 -2.12 -24.08 -1.00
C ARG A 15 -3.39 -24.43 -0.24
N LYS A 16 -3.25 -25.08 0.92
CA LYS A 16 -4.38 -25.44 1.77
C LYS A 16 -5.00 -24.25 2.51
N TYR A 17 -4.18 -23.36 3.08
CA TYR A 17 -4.65 -22.31 3.99
C TYR A 17 -4.71 -20.90 3.39
N ALA A 18 -4.04 -20.66 2.26
CA ALA A 18 -4.10 -19.42 1.48
C ALA A 18 -4.19 -19.73 -0.04
N PRO A 19 -5.24 -20.44 -0.48
CA PRO A 19 -5.37 -20.91 -1.87
C PRO A 19 -5.34 -19.77 -2.90
N VAL A 20 -5.83 -18.58 -2.53
CA VAL A 20 -5.86 -17.40 -3.40
C VAL A 20 -4.45 -16.90 -3.74
N VAL A 21 -3.50 -16.99 -2.82
CA VAL A 21 -2.11 -16.57 -3.05
C VAL A 21 -1.32 -17.67 -3.76
N ALA A 22 -1.71 -18.92 -3.56
CA ALA A 22 -0.97 -20.06 -4.09
C ALA A 22 -1.00 -20.16 -5.63
N GLU A 23 -2.00 -19.57 -6.30
CA GLU A 23 -2.05 -19.54 -7.77
C GLU A 23 -0.83 -18.82 -8.39
N PHE A 24 -0.20 -17.91 -7.65
CA PHE A 24 0.98 -17.18 -8.11
C PHE A 24 2.28 -17.98 -8.04
N PHE A 25 2.32 -19.07 -7.27
CA PHE A 25 3.48 -19.96 -7.20
C PHE A 25 3.63 -20.82 -8.46
N ASP A 26 2.59 -20.87 -9.29
CA ASP A 26 2.59 -21.57 -10.57
C ASP A 26 2.70 -20.59 -11.75
N CYS A 27 2.86 -19.29 -11.49
CA CYS A 27 2.94 -18.26 -12.52
C CYS A 27 4.31 -18.30 -13.21
N ASN A 28 4.34 -18.85 -14.43
CA ASN A 28 5.53 -18.92 -15.27
C ASN A 28 5.75 -17.65 -16.13
N ASP A 29 4.83 -16.68 -16.07
CA ASP A 29 5.01 -15.40 -16.77
C ASP A 29 6.31 -14.76 -16.27
N SER A 30 7.08 -14.14 -17.18
CA SER A 30 8.20 -13.29 -16.78
C SER A 30 7.68 -12.10 -15.96
N ILE A 31 8.50 -11.48 -15.11
CA ILE A 31 8.09 -10.27 -14.39
C ILE A 31 7.62 -9.20 -15.38
N TYR A 32 8.30 -9.06 -16.53
CA TYR A 32 7.88 -8.16 -17.59
C TYR A 32 6.46 -8.47 -18.10
N ASP A 33 6.21 -9.71 -18.52
CA ASP A 33 4.92 -10.11 -19.10
C ASP A 33 3.80 -10.04 -18.06
N TYR A 34 4.08 -10.46 -16.82
CA TYR A 34 3.16 -10.35 -15.71
C TYR A 34 2.78 -8.89 -15.45
N SER A 35 3.78 -8.01 -15.33
CA SER A 35 3.58 -6.58 -15.10
C SER A 35 2.75 -5.92 -16.20
N LYS A 36 2.85 -6.39 -17.44
CA LYS A 36 2.00 -5.92 -18.55
C LYS A 36 0.58 -6.47 -18.45
N LYS A 37 0.45 -7.77 -18.20
CA LYS A 37 -0.81 -8.51 -18.13
C LYS A 37 -1.75 -7.96 -17.05
N ILE A 38 -1.23 -7.53 -15.89
CA ILE A 38 -2.06 -6.94 -14.83
C ILE A 38 -2.69 -5.59 -15.20
N TYR A 39 -2.31 -4.96 -16.32
CA TYR A 39 -3.00 -3.78 -16.87
C TYR A 39 -3.85 -4.09 -18.11
N GLN A 40 -3.88 -5.34 -18.57
CA GLN A 40 -4.65 -5.76 -19.74
C GLN A 40 -5.99 -6.35 -19.29
N PHE A 41 -7.01 -5.51 -19.24
CA PHE A 41 -8.39 -5.88 -18.93
C PHE A 41 -9.34 -4.86 -19.54
N GLU A 42 -10.63 -5.19 -19.59
CA GLU A 42 -11.68 -4.29 -20.07
C GLU A 42 -12.62 -3.96 -18.91
N SER A 43 -12.76 -2.67 -18.61
CA SER A 43 -13.68 -2.19 -17.59
C SER A 43 -15.11 -2.17 -18.14
N ASP A 44 -16.09 -2.49 -17.30
CA ASP A 44 -17.51 -2.30 -17.64
C ASP A 44 -17.79 -0.81 -17.93
N PRO A 45 -18.55 -0.45 -18.99
CA PRO A 45 -18.83 0.95 -19.30
C PRO A 45 -19.44 1.73 -18.13
N VAL A 46 -20.22 1.07 -17.27
CA VAL A 46 -20.78 1.71 -16.07
C VAL A 46 -19.68 2.06 -15.06
N TYR A 47 -18.65 1.23 -14.93
CA TYR A 47 -17.49 1.55 -14.10
C TYR A 47 -16.71 2.73 -14.64
N LEU A 48 -16.48 2.80 -15.96
CA LEU A 48 -15.82 3.96 -16.59
C LEU A 48 -16.54 5.27 -16.30
N GLU A 49 -17.87 5.27 -16.35
CA GLU A 49 -18.71 6.42 -15.98
C GLU A 49 -18.57 6.78 -14.49
N ARG A 50 -18.65 5.79 -13.59
CA ARG A 50 -18.51 6.00 -12.14
C ARG A 50 -17.11 6.49 -11.76
N GLN A 51 -16.08 6.10 -12.51
CA GLN A 51 -14.68 6.53 -12.27
C GLN A 51 -14.44 8.01 -12.55
N LYS A 52 -15.35 8.73 -13.23
CA LYS A 52 -15.15 10.15 -13.59
C LYS A 52 -14.84 11.04 -12.37
N TYR A 53 -15.57 10.85 -11.27
CA TYR A 53 -15.36 11.61 -10.04
C TYR A 53 -14.01 11.29 -9.39
N PHE A 54 -13.67 10.00 -9.34
CA PHE A 54 -12.39 9.53 -8.80
C PHE A 54 -11.21 10.05 -9.62
N ARG A 55 -11.27 9.95 -10.96
CA ARG A 55 -10.25 10.47 -11.89
C ARG A 55 -10.05 11.97 -11.74
N ARG A 56 -11.13 12.74 -11.64
CA ARG A 56 -11.08 14.18 -11.41
C ARG A 56 -10.37 14.48 -10.09
N ALA A 57 -10.81 13.88 -8.99
CA ALA A 57 -10.20 14.13 -7.68
C ALA A 57 -8.72 13.72 -7.61
N LEU A 58 -8.35 12.62 -8.25
CA LEU A 58 -6.97 12.17 -8.36
C LEU A 58 -6.13 13.13 -9.21
N GLY A 59 -6.64 13.55 -10.38
CA GLY A 59 -5.99 14.53 -11.24
C GLY A 59 -5.80 15.88 -10.54
N ASP A 60 -6.82 16.38 -9.85
CA ASP A 60 -6.78 17.61 -9.08
C ASP A 60 -5.74 17.53 -7.94
N GLU A 61 -5.64 16.38 -7.28
CA GLU A 61 -4.65 16.18 -6.22
C GLU A 61 -3.22 16.12 -6.76
N VAL A 62 -3.01 15.43 -7.89
CA VAL A 62 -1.70 15.38 -8.55
C VAL A 62 -1.29 16.76 -9.06
N GLN A 63 -2.21 17.50 -9.66
CA GLN A 63 -1.96 18.88 -10.10
C GLN A 63 -1.69 19.81 -8.90
N ARG A 64 -2.42 19.67 -7.79
CA ARG A 64 -2.19 20.49 -6.59
C ARG A 64 -0.80 20.25 -6.02
N LEU A 65 -0.43 18.98 -5.81
CA LEU A 65 0.77 18.61 -5.06
C LEU A 65 2.03 18.66 -5.94
N PHE A 66 1.99 18.01 -7.10
CA PHE A 66 3.14 17.82 -7.98
C PHE A 66 3.19 18.82 -9.15
N LYS A 67 2.20 19.71 -9.27
CA LYS A 67 2.10 20.71 -10.35
C LYS A 67 2.10 20.08 -11.75
N LYS A 68 1.51 18.89 -11.86
CA LYS A 68 1.47 18.08 -13.08
C LYS A 68 0.05 17.69 -13.46
N ASN A 69 -0.24 17.76 -14.76
CA ASN A 69 -1.41 17.12 -15.33
C ASN A 69 -1.04 15.69 -15.72
N ILE A 70 -1.87 14.73 -15.34
CA ILE A 70 -1.69 13.33 -15.69
C ILE A 70 -2.85 12.84 -16.55
N VAL A 71 -2.54 11.96 -17.49
CA VAL A 71 -3.54 11.22 -18.25
C VAL A 71 -3.63 9.82 -17.66
N LEU A 72 -4.72 9.57 -16.94
CA LEU A 72 -5.00 8.26 -16.38
C LEU A 72 -5.52 7.32 -17.47
N PRO A 73 -5.07 6.05 -17.53
CA PRO A 73 -5.57 5.08 -18.51
C PRO A 73 -7.06 4.81 -18.30
N GLU A 74 -7.77 4.46 -19.37
CA GLU A 74 -9.19 4.11 -19.31
C GLU A 74 -9.46 2.91 -18.39
N ASN A 75 -8.60 1.89 -18.43
CA ASN A 75 -8.64 0.78 -17.48
C ASN A 75 -7.74 1.12 -16.28
N LEU A 76 -8.36 1.44 -15.14
CA LEU A 76 -7.63 1.80 -13.93
C LEU A 76 -7.29 0.57 -13.09
N ALA A 77 -5.99 0.28 -13.00
CA ALA A 77 -5.43 -0.59 -11.98
C ALA A 77 -4.42 0.19 -11.15
N LEU A 78 -4.55 0.15 -9.82
CA LEU A 78 -3.73 0.96 -8.90
C LEU A 78 -3.14 0.09 -7.80
N ASN A 79 -1.87 0.35 -7.46
CA ASN A 79 -1.25 -0.20 -6.25
C ASN A 79 -1.93 0.41 -5.01
N ILE A 80 -2.38 -0.46 -4.10
CA ILE A 80 -3.01 -0.13 -2.81
C ILE A 80 -2.27 -0.74 -1.61
N VAL A 81 -1.10 -1.35 -1.84
CA VAL A 81 -0.36 -2.10 -0.81
C VAL A 81 0.38 -1.17 0.14
N ASP A 82 0.79 -0.03 -0.39
CA ASP A 82 1.79 0.82 0.25
C ASP A 82 1.16 1.63 1.40
N HIS A 83 1.86 1.68 2.54
CA HIS A 83 1.53 2.62 3.60
C HIS A 83 2.09 3.99 3.24
N HIS A 84 1.41 5.05 3.67
CA HIS A 84 1.85 6.42 3.39
C HIS A 84 3.00 6.85 4.32
N ALA A 85 4.22 6.46 3.96
CA ALA A 85 5.45 6.74 4.69
C ALA A 85 6.67 6.67 3.76
N ILE A 86 7.80 7.22 4.21
CA ILE A 86 9.04 7.31 3.43
C ILE A 86 9.41 5.96 2.81
N LEU A 87 9.56 5.93 1.48
CA LEU A 87 9.91 4.76 0.70
C LEU A 87 11.32 4.29 1.05
N ASN A 88 11.39 3.35 1.99
CA ASN A 88 12.64 2.72 2.40
C ASN A 88 12.57 1.19 2.42
N HIS A 89 11.41 0.62 2.77
CA HIS A 89 11.29 -0.81 2.96
C HIS A 89 11.43 -1.57 1.63
N PRO A 90 12.25 -2.64 1.55
CA PRO A 90 12.52 -3.37 0.31
C PRO A 90 11.26 -3.93 -0.35
N LEU A 91 10.30 -4.38 0.45
CA LEU A 91 9.00 -4.87 -0.06
C LEU A 91 8.23 -3.77 -0.81
N LEU A 92 8.18 -2.54 -0.29
CA LEU A 92 7.46 -1.43 -0.91
C LEU A 92 8.17 -0.89 -2.15
N MET A 93 9.50 -1.01 -2.21
CA MET A 93 10.22 -0.77 -3.46
C MET A 93 9.83 -1.83 -4.50
N ALA A 94 9.78 -3.09 -4.09
CA ALA A 94 9.48 -4.22 -4.95
C ALA A 94 8.08 -4.14 -5.56
N THR A 95 7.06 -3.75 -4.78
CA THR A 95 5.69 -3.60 -5.30
C THR A 95 5.65 -2.68 -6.52
N ASN A 96 6.30 -1.52 -6.41
CA ASN A 96 6.28 -0.49 -7.44
C ASN A 96 7.12 -0.85 -8.68
N ILE A 97 8.23 -1.58 -8.51
CA ILE A 97 9.04 -2.08 -9.64
C ILE A 97 8.33 -3.24 -10.33
N VAL A 98 7.89 -4.25 -9.57
CA VAL A 98 7.27 -5.46 -10.11
C VAL A 98 6.00 -5.14 -10.88
N SER A 99 5.13 -4.28 -10.34
CA SER A 99 3.91 -3.92 -11.05
C SER A 99 4.19 -3.11 -12.32
N ASN A 100 5.30 -2.36 -12.39
CA ASN A 100 5.57 -1.44 -13.50
C ASN A 100 6.77 -1.84 -14.36
N MET A 101 7.28 -3.08 -14.27
CA MET A 101 8.50 -3.50 -14.96
C MET A 101 8.45 -3.19 -16.47
N TYR A 102 7.32 -3.45 -17.12
CA TYR A 102 7.14 -3.14 -18.55
C TYR A 102 7.25 -1.65 -18.90
N ARG A 103 6.95 -0.76 -17.94
CA ARG A 103 7.07 0.70 -18.08
C ARG A 103 8.48 1.17 -17.77
N LEU A 104 9.16 0.53 -16.83
CA LEU A 104 10.55 0.84 -16.48
C LEU A 104 11.52 0.49 -17.62
N LEU A 105 11.21 -0.55 -18.38
CA LEU A 105 11.95 -0.97 -19.58
C LEU A 105 11.33 -0.44 -20.89
N GLY A 106 10.39 0.51 -20.79
CA GLY A 106 9.63 1.04 -21.92
C GLY A 106 10.48 1.72 -23.01
N ARG A 107 9.87 1.94 -24.18
CA ARG A 107 10.56 2.30 -25.44
C ARG A 107 11.23 3.68 -25.39
N GLU A 108 12.37 3.77 -26.07
CA GLU A 108 13.04 5.06 -26.32
C GLU A 108 12.09 6.05 -27.01
N GLY A 109 12.00 7.27 -26.47
CA GLY A 109 11.25 8.37 -27.07
C GLY A 109 9.85 8.64 -26.48
N GLU A 110 9.33 7.77 -25.60
CA GLU A 110 8.09 8.04 -24.86
C GLU A 110 8.43 8.57 -23.47
N SER A 111 7.92 9.76 -23.12
CA SER A 111 7.92 10.21 -21.73
C SER A 111 6.96 9.31 -20.95
N PRO A 112 7.43 8.50 -19.99
CA PRO A 112 6.54 7.58 -19.32
C PRO A 112 5.51 8.36 -18.48
N ASN A 113 4.23 8.00 -18.60
CA ASN A 113 3.21 8.46 -17.67
C ASN A 113 3.67 8.16 -16.24
N PRO A 114 3.39 9.03 -15.25
CA PRO A 114 3.69 8.74 -13.86
C PRO A 114 3.01 7.47 -13.34
N ILE A 115 3.65 6.78 -12.41
CA ILE A 115 3.09 5.67 -11.63
C ILE A 115 2.33 6.31 -10.47
N VAL A 116 1.02 6.05 -10.39
CA VAL A 116 0.19 6.53 -9.29
C VAL A 116 -0.09 5.38 -8.33
N VAL A 117 0.14 5.61 -7.05
CA VAL A 117 -0.05 4.64 -5.98
C VAL A 117 -1.03 5.23 -4.97
N LEU A 118 -2.09 4.48 -4.67
CA LEU A 118 -2.95 4.78 -3.55
C LEU A 118 -2.31 4.20 -2.30
N THR A 119 -2.18 5.03 -1.28
CA THR A 119 -1.45 4.67 -0.06
C THR A 119 -2.35 4.85 1.15
N SER A 120 -2.26 3.94 2.11
CA SER A 120 -3.03 4.06 3.35
C SER A 120 -2.31 4.99 4.32
N SER A 121 -2.95 6.10 4.66
CA SER A 121 -2.39 7.15 5.53
C SER A 121 -2.95 7.12 6.96
N ILE A 122 -3.92 6.24 7.25
CA ILE A 122 -4.35 5.98 8.63
C ILE A 122 -3.30 5.21 9.46
N VAL A 123 -2.30 4.63 8.78
CA VAL A 123 -1.25 3.84 9.42
C VAL A 123 -0.21 4.76 10.07
N PRO A 124 0.24 4.47 11.31
CA PRO A 124 1.24 5.31 11.96
C PRO A 124 2.65 5.13 11.36
N PRO A 125 3.55 6.14 11.47
CA PRO A 125 4.93 6.03 11.00
C PRO A 125 5.75 4.92 11.66
N ASN A 126 5.31 4.45 12.85
CA ASN A 126 5.85 3.25 13.46
C ASN A 126 4.97 2.04 13.14
N ASN A 127 5.16 1.49 11.95
CA ASN A 127 4.51 0.26 11.50
C ASN A 127 5.56 -0.77 11.07
N PHE A 128 5.10 -1.93 10.61
CA PHE A 128 5.95 -3.03 10.17
C PHE A 128 7.01 -2.61 9.14
N PHE A 129 6.64 -1.76 8.17
CA PHE A 129 7.53 -1.33 7.08
C PHE A 129 8.50 -0.21 7.48
N ASN A 130 8.08 0.69 8.35
CA ASN A 130 8.83 1.93 8.62
C ASN A 130 9.50 1.95 9.99
N LYS A 131 9.04 1.15 10.96
CA LYS A 131 9.61 1.01 12.31
C LYS A 131 10.08 2.34 12.93
N LYS A 132 9.42 3.49 12.71
CA LYS A 132 9.80 4.84 13.20
C LYS A 132 11.00 5.51 12.49
N GLY A 133 11.29 5.17 11.24
CA GLY A 133 12.28 5.87 10.44
C GLY A 133 12.76 5.09 9.24
N ILE A 134 14.06 5.16 8.96
CA ILE A 134 14.70 4.45 7.86
C ILE A 134 15.80 3.52 8.41
N LEU A 135 16.14 2.52 7.60
CA LEU A 135 17.22 1.57 7.81
C LEU A 135 18.26 1.79 6.71
N PHE A 136 19.53 1.83 7.12
CA PHE A 136 20.69 1.99 6.25
C PHE A 136 21.86 1.19 6.85
N HIS A 137 22.40 0.24 6.10
CA HIS A 137 23.44 -0.70 6.52
C HIS A 137 23.17 -1.30 7.91
N ASP A 138 21.95 -1.84 8.08
CA ASP A 138 21.40 -2.40 9.34
C ASP A 138 21.28 -1.41 10.53
N LYS A 139 21.64 -0.14 10.34
CA LYS A 139 21.50 0.92 11.34
C LYS A 139 20.16 1.62 11.16
N LYS A 140 19.43 1.75 12.27
CA LYS A 140 18.13 2.43 12.32
C LYS A 140 18.31 3.92 12.56
N ILE A 141 17.87 4.73 11.60
CA ILE A 141 17.81 6.19 11.71
C ILE A 141 16.39 6.58 12.09
N SER A 142 16.18 7.01 13.33
CA SER A 142 14.85 7.39 13.80
C SER A 142 14.47 8.78 13.30
N LEU A 143 13.45 8.87 12.46
CA LEU A 143 12.92 10.15 11.98
C LEU A 143 12.05 10.80 13.07
N PHE A 144 11.16 10.02 13.68
CA PHE A 144 10.15 10.57 14.60
C PHE A 144 10.58 10.59 16.08
N PRO A 145 10.00 11.46 16.93
CA PRO A 145 10.04 11.33 18.38
C PRO A 145 9.05 10.26 18.88
N ASN A 146 9.20 9.81 20.14
CA ASN A 146 8.33 8.74 20.71
C ASN A 146 6.85 9.15 20.78
N LYS A 147 6.55 10.43 20.97
CA LYS A 147 5.17 10.93 21.03
C LYS A 147 4.40 10.82 19.69
N MET A 148 5.08 10.61 18.57
CA MET A 148 4.47 10.58 17.23
C MET A 148 4.28 9.17 16.69
N ILE A 149 4.67 8.13 17.45
CA ILE A 149 4.72 6.75 16.92
C ILE A 149 3.36 6.09 16.72
N HIS A 150 2.31 6.64 17.34
CA HIS A 150 0.93 6.14 17.23
C HIS A 150 0.03 7.09 16.44
N GLN A 151 0.57 8.23 16.00
CA GLN A 151 -0.18 9.20 15.19
C GLN A 151 -0.40 8.65 13.80
N ALA A 152 -1.59 8.81 13.24
CA ALA A 152 -1.85 8.48 11.84
C ALA A 152 -1.24 9.54 10.93
N ALA A 153 -0.63 9.12 9.81
CA ALA A 153 0.00 10.03 8.85
C ALA A 153 -0.96 11.13 8.35
N CYS A 154 -2.23 10.78 8.08
CA CYS A 154 -3.25 11.73 7.63
C CYS A 154 -3.63 12.82 8.65
N PHE A 155 -3.34 12.61 9.93
CA PHE A 155 -3.63 13.58 10.99
C PHE A 155 -2.42 14.43 11.37
N MET A 156 -1.23 14.06 10.90
CA MET A 156 0.01 14.73 11.24
C MET A 156 0.18 16.05 10.49
N GLN A 157 0.65 17.05 11.22
CA GLN A 157 1.19 18.28 10.63
C GLN A 157 2.56 18.00 10.01
N THR A 158 3.08 18.96 9.25
CA THR A 158 4.43 18.87 8.70
C THR A 158 5.48 18.58 9.78
N HIS A 159 6.50 17.82 9.40
CA HIS A 159 7.60 17.36 10.22
C HIS A 159 8.93 17.84 9.63
N ASP A 160 9.88 18.25 10.47
CA ASP A 160 11.23 18.63 10.05
C ASP A 160 12.13 17.39 10.07
N PHE A 161 12.52 16.92 8.89
CA PHE A 161 13.32 15.70 8.70
C PHE A 161 14.84 15.89 8.93
N LYS A 162 15.27 16.81 9.81
CA LYS A 162 16.68 17.00 10.20
C LYS A 162 17.21 15.87 11.08
N PHE A 163 17.35 14.68 10.51
CA PHE A 163 17.84 13.49 11.20
C PHE A 163 19.36 13.50 11.46
N VAL A 164 20.18 14.19 10.68
CA VAL A 164 21.64 14.35 10.87
C VAL A 164 21.92 15.11 12.15
N ASP A 165 21.28 16.28 12.35
CA ASP A 165 21.42 17.05 13.59
C ASP A 165 20.97 16.23 14.81
N LYS A 166 19.89 15.47 14.65
CA LYS A 166 19.40 14.55 15.68
C LYS A 166 20.39 13.43 15.99
N LEU A 167 21.01 12.82 14.97
CA LEU A 167 22.05 11.80 15.15
C LEU A 167 23.27 12.37 15.89
N LYS A 168 23.71 13.58 15.54
CA LYS A 168 24.81 14.28 16.22
C LYS A 168 24.47 14.57 17.68
N ALA A 169 23.28 15.12 17.96
CA ALA A 169 22.83 15.43 19.30
C ALA A 169 22.69 14.18 20.20
N LEU A 170 22.36 13.02 19.62
CA LEU A 170 22.26 11.75 20.32
C LEU A 170 23.60 11.00 20.43
N GLY A 171 24.70 11.55 19.91
CA GLY A 171 26.00 10.88 19.88
C GLY A 171 26.06 9.66 18.96
N LYS A 172 25.08 9.50 18.05
CA LYS A 172 24.97 8.36 17.13
C LYS A 172 25.61 8.61 15.76
N TRP A 173 25.99 9.85 15.47
CA TRP A 173 26.63 10.20 14.20
C TRP A 173 27.93 9.43 13.95
N GLY A 174 28.69 9.15 15.02
CA GLY A 174 29.92 8.34 14.94
C GLY A 174 29.71 6.84 14.70
N GLU A 175 28.46 6.36 14.65
CA GLU A 175 28.13 4.99 14.20
C GLU A 175 28.29 4.83 12.67
N PHE A 176 28.43 5.95 11.95
CA PHE A 176 28.57 5.99 10.50
C PHE A 176 30.00 6.41 10.10
N ASP A 177 30.56 5.79 9.06
CA ASP A 177 31.85 6.19 8.50
C ASP A 177 31.73 7.49 7.67
N GLU A 178 32.86 8.05 7.21
CA GLU A 178 32.88 9.34 6.50
C GLU A 178 32.04 9.34 5.21
N GLU A 179 31.99 8.20 4.51
CA GLU A 179 31.28 8.05 3.24
C GLU A 179 29.76 7.94 3.50
N GLU A 180 29.37 7.14 4.49
CA GLU A 180 28.00 7.05 5.01
C GLU A 180 27.51 8.42 5.53
N GLN A 181 28.34 9.15 6.27
CA GLN A 181 28.01 10.47 6.80
C GLN A 181 27.77 11.51 5.70
N PHE A 182 28.62 11.51 4.67
CA PHE A 182 28.46 12.37 3.50
C PHE A 182 27.19 12.01 2.72
N PHE A 183 26.93 10.72 2.51
CA PHE A 183 25.70 10.24 1.88
C PHE A 183 24.44 10.69 2.64
N LEU A 184 24.40 10.45 3.96
CA LEU A 184 23.25 10.80 4.79
C LEU A 184 22.97 12.30 4.81
N SER A 185 24.02 13.13 4.79
CA SER A 185 23.88 14.59 4.71
C SER A 185 23.27 15.01 3.37
N LYS A 186 23.68 14.39 2.24
CA LYS A 186 23.05 14.63 0.94
C LYS A 186 21.59 14.20 0.88
N ILE A 187 21.24 13.08 1.50
CA ILE A 187 19.85 12.61 1.57
C ILE A 187 19.00 13.59 2.38
N GLU A 188 19.48 14.05 3.54
CA GLU A 188 18.77 15.06 4.34
C GLU A 188 18.58 16.37 3.56
N ASP A 189 19.62 16.86 2.87
CA ASP A 189 19.54 18.09 2.08
C ASP A 189 18.47 17.96 0.97
N GLY A 190 18.43 16.82 0.28
CA GLY A 190 17.41 16.51 -0.73
C GLY A 190 16.01 16.49 -0.14
N ILE A 191 15.81 15.74 0.94
CA ILE A 191 14.52 15.65 1.65
C ILE A 191 14.07 17.03 2.15
N THR A 192 14.96 17.80 2.75
CA THR A 192 14.68 19.12 3.33
C THR A 192 14.29 20.13 2.26
N LYS A 193 14.85 20.02 1.06
CA LYS A 193 14.48 20.87 -0.09
C LYS A 193 13.05 20.59 -0.56
N GLU A 194 12.65 19.31 -0.58
CA GLU A 194 11.32 18.91 -1.06
C GLU A 194 10.22 19.05 0.01
N GLN A 195 10.53 18.86 1.30
CA GLN A 195 9.54 18.75 2.38
C GLN A 195 8.67 20.02 2.59
N PHE A 196 9.00 21.17 2.00
CA PHE A 196 8.23 22.42 2.12
C PHE A 196 7.95 23.11 0.78
N SER A 197 8.26 22.49 -0.37
CA SER A 197 8.10 23.14 -1.68
C SER A 197 6.63 23.40 -2.04
N SER A 198 5.75 22.45 -1.71
CA SER A 198 4.30 22.55 -1.91
C SER A 198 3.47 21.78 -0.85
N ALA A 199 4.11 21.36 0.25
CA ALA A 199 3.49 20.50 1.25
C ALA A 199 2.68 21.26 2.30
N ASP A 200 1.39 20.92 2.44
CA ASP A 200 0.52 21.51 3.45
C ASP A 200 0.48 20.71 4.77
N ASN A 201 0.86 19.42 4.72
CA ASN A 201 0.75 18.47 5.82
C ASN A 201 1.78 17.35 5.65
N PHE A 202 1.87 16.44 6.63
CA PHE A 202 2.84 15.34 6.61
C PHE A 202 2.73 14.44 5.37
N CYS A 203 1.51 14.07 4.96
CA CYS A 203 1.33 13.24 3.79
C CYS A 203 1.88 13.90 2.53
N ASP A 204 1.61 15.19 2.34
CA ASP A 204 2.17 15.93 1.21
C ASP A 204 3.71 15.92 1.22
N GLN A 205 4.36 15.99 2.40
CA GLN A 205 5.82 15.88 2.50
C GLN A 205 6.31 14.52 2.05
N VAL A 206 5.68 13.44 2.56
CA VAL A 206 6.04 12.06 2.21
C VAL A 206 5.90 11.84 0.71
N SER A 207 4.78 12.25 0.11
CA SER A 207 4.56 12.18 -1.34
C SER A 207 5.67 12.84 -2.17
N LEU A 208 6.13 14.03 -1.79
CA LEU A 208 7.19 14.76 -2.49
C LEU A 208 8.56 14.13 -2.26
N ILE A 209 8.85 13.71 -1.02
CA ILE A 209 10.08 13.02 -0.67
C ILE A 209 10.18 11.70 -1.45
N ASP A 210 9.10 10.91 -1.51
CA ASP A 210 9.11 9.62 -2.17
C ASP A 210 9.22 9.77 -3.69
N GLN A 211 8.62 10.81 -4.28
CA GLN A 211 8.85 11.15 -5.69
C GLN A 211 10.35 11.40 -5.97
N HIS A 212 11.04 12.08 -5.06
CA HIS A 212 12.47 12.35 -5.16
C HIS A 212 13.32 11.09 -4.94
N LEU A 213 13.10 10.37 -3.83
CA LEU A 213 13.84 9.16 -3.47
C LEU A 213 13.66 8.06 -4.52
N TRP A 214 12.46 7.93 -5.08
CA TRP A 214 12.18 6.99 -6.16
C TRP A 214 13.13 7.14 -7.34
N LYS A 215 13.45 8.38 -7.76
CA LYS A 215 14.41 8.62 -8.84
C LYS A 215 15.83 8.22 -8.44
N LEU A 216 16.20 8.46 -7.17
CA LEU A 216 17.52 8.11 -6.65
C LEU A 216 17.75 6.60 -6.55
N LEU A 217 16.69 5.80 -6.43
CA LEU A 217 16.78 4.33 -6.45
C LEU A 217 17.38 3.79 -7.75
N PHE A 218 17.39 4.56 -8.83
CA PHE A 218 17.93 4.16 -10.12
C PHE A 218 19.23 4.88 -10.44
N SER A 219 20.10 4.19 -11.17
CA SER A 219 21.40 4.70 -11.57
C SER A 219 21.28 5.93 -12.48
N SER A 220 22.27 6.80 -12.43
CA SER A 220 22.23 8.10 -13.11
C SER A 220 22.02 8.01 -14.63
N ASP A 221 22.46 6.93 -15.26
CA ASP A 221 22.33 6.69 -16.71
C ASP A 221 20.88 6.38 -17.16
N ILE A 222 20.02 5.89 -16.25
CA ILE A 222 18.61 5.60 -16.57
C ILE A 222 17.61 6.48 -15.84
N ARG A 223 18.01 7.18 -14.76
CA ARG A 223 17.14 7.94 -13.85
C ARG A 223 16.11 8.86 -14.54
N GLU A 224 16.52 9.55 -15.60
CA GLU A 224 15.63 10.45 -16.34
C GLU A 224 14.55 9.71 -17.13
N LYS A 225 14.84 8.48 -17.56
CA LYS A 225 13.90 7.61 -18.30
C LYS A 225 12.89 6.92 -17.39
N ILE A 226 13.13 6.89 -16.08
CA ILE A 226 12.24 6.24 -15.12
C ILE A 226 10.94 7.05 -14.94
N PRO A 227 9.74 6.45 -15.01
CA PRO A 227 8.50 7.12 -14.63
C PRO A 227 8.56 7.67 -13.20
N GLU A 228 8.00 8.85 -12.96
CA GLU A 228 7.84 9.34 -11.59
C GLU A 228 6.89 8.44 -10.79
N LEU A 229 7.12 8.33 -9.48
CA LEU A 229 6.24 7.65 -8.53
C LEU A 229 5.48 8.69 -7.72
N LEU A 230 4.14 8.65 -7.78
CA LEU A 230 3.26 9.59 -7.14
C LEU A 230 2.43 8.86 -6.08
N TYR A 231 2.85 8.98 -4.83
CA TYR A 231 2.07 8.51 -3.69
C TYR A 231 0.93 9.47 -3.40
N ILE A 232 -0.28 8.94 -3.31
CA ILE A 232 -1.49 9.70 -3.00
C ILE A 232 -2.23 8.99 -1.87
N PRO A 233 -2.53 9.67 -0.75
CA PRO A 233 -3.35 9.07 0.31
C PRO A 233 -4.77 8.76 -0.17
N GLU A 234 -5.20 7.51 -0.05
CA GLU A 234 -6.54 7.09 -0.49
C GLU A 234 -7.66 7.79 0.30
N GLU A 235 -7.42 8.02 1.58
CA GLU A 235 -8.31 8.75 2.48
C GLU A 235 -8.58 10.19 2.01
N LYS A 236 -7.55 10.83 1.44
CA LYS A 236 -7.64 12.20 0.93
C LYS A 236 -8.48 12.26 -0.33
N ILE A 237 -8.29 11.30 -1.24
CA ILE A 237 -9.11 11.20 -2.45
C ILE A 237 -10.56 10.93 -2.08
N PHE A 238 -10.81 9.99 -1.16
CA PHE A 238 -12.16 9.70 -0.69
C PHE A 238 -12.83 10.93 -0.07
N THR A 239 -12.10 11.69 0.76
CA THR A 239 -12.62 12.93 1.36
C THR A 239 -13.04 13.94 0.30
N LYS A 240 -12.25 14.13 -0.77
CA LYS A 240 -12.58 15.08 -1.85
C LYS A 240 -13.86 14.72 -2.61
N ILE A 241 -14.13 13.43 -2.79
CA ILE A 241 -15.31 12.96 -3.51
C ILE A 241 -16.48 12.65 -2.57
N PHE A 242 -16.30 12.71 -1.25
CA PHE A 242 -17.29 12.24 -0.28
C PHE A 242 -18.67 12.88 -0.47
N THR A 243 -18.72 14.19 -0.73
CA THR A 243 -19.98 14.90 -1.01
C THR A 243 -20.69 14.35 -2.25
N ASP A 244 -19.94 14.00 -3.31
CA ASP A 244 -20.50 13.38 -4.52
C ASP A 244 -20.99 11.96 -4.21
N ILE A 245 -20.26 11.20 -3.37
CA ILE A 245 -20.64 9.85 -2.92
C ILE A 245 -21.97 9.90 -2.19
N ILE A 246 -22.10 10.70 -1.14
CA ILE A 246 -23.29 10.64 -0.28
C ILE A 246 -24.54 11.27 -0.91
N ASN A 247 -24.37 12.06 -1.97
CA ASN A 247 -25.47 12.68 -2.72
C ASN A 247 -25.89 11.90 -3.95
N SER A 248 -25.15 10.88 -4.35
CA SER A 248 -25.55 9.95 -5.41
C SER A 248 -26.19 8.69 -4.84
N ASP A 249 -26.99 8.02 -5.68
CA ASP A 249 -27.52 6.70 -5.39
C ASP A 249 -26.47 5.64 -5.71
N ASN A 250 -25.76 5.22 -4.67
CA ASN A 250 -24.76 4.17 -4.72
C ASN A 250 -24.79 3.38 -3.41
N PHE A 251 -24.24 2.16 -3.43
CA PHE A 251 -24.31 1.31 -2.24
C PHE A 251 -23.54 1.88 -1.04
N VAL A 252 -22.53 2.74 -1.23
CA VAL A 252 -21.79 3.36 -0.11
C VAL A 252 -22.65 4.41 0.60
N SER A 253 -23.41 5.22 -0.15
CA SER A 253 -24.42 6.12 0.42
C SER A 253 -25.48 5.33 1.19
N ARG A 254 -25.97 4.22 0.62
CA ARG A 254 -26.93 3.33 1.27
C ARG A 254 -26.36 2.68 2.54
N VAL A 255 -25.11 2.23 2.52
CA VAL A 255 -24.41 1.66 3.70
C VAL A 255 -24.49 2.61 4.90
N ILE A 256 -24.36 3.91 4.64
CA ILE A 256 -24.30 4.94 5.69
C ILE A 256 -25.71 5.37 6.12
N PHE A 257 -26.66 5.53 5.20
CA PHE A 257 -27.93 6.22 5.50
C PHE A 257 -29.19 5.35 5.41
N ASP A 258 -29.19 4.24 4.67
CA ASP A 258 -30.32 3.31 4.62
C ASP A 258 -30.20 2.32 5.78
N LYS A 259 -31.08 2.45 6.78
CA LYS A 259 -31.01 1.65 8.01
C LYS A 259 -31.17 0.15 7.80
N VAL A 260 -31.95 -0.25 6.79
CA VAL A 260 -32.15 -1.67 6.49
C VAL A 260 -30.88 -2.21 5.84
N PHE A 261 -30.37 -1.50 4.84
CA PHE A 261 -29.13 -1.88 4.16
C PHE A 261 -27.92 -1.85 5.09
N GLN A 262 -27.80 -0.80 5.92
CA GLN A 262 -26.78 -0.66 6.95
C GLN A 262 -26.73 -1.85 7.90
N LYS A 263 -27.88 -2.33 8.39
CA LYS A 263 -27.93 -3.50 9.27
C LYS A 263 -27.44 -4.76 8.57
N LEU A 264 -27.83 -4.97 7.31
CA LEU A 264 -27.37 -6.08 6.49
C LEU A 264 -25.84 -6.04 6.32
N ILE A 265 -25.30 -4.87 5.95
CA ILE A 265 -23.86 -4.66 5.77
C ILE A 265 -23.10 -4.92 7.06
N LEU A 266 -23.56 -4.34 8.18
CA LEU A 266 -22.93 -4.53 9.49
C LEU A 266 -22.85 -6.00 9.88
N ALA A 267 -23.86 -6.81 9.55
CA ALA A 267 -23.85 -8.23 9.82
C ALA A 267 -22.95 -9.02 8.84
N LYS A 268 -22.99 -8.71 7.54
CA LYS A 268 -22.27 -9.46 6.49
C LYS A 268 -20.76 -9.25 6.52
N PHE A 269 -20.30 -8.09 6.97
CA PHE A 269 -18.88 -7.74 7.01
C PHE A 269 -18.24 -7.87 8.40
N ASP A 270 -18.99 -8.27 9.43
CA ASP A 270 -18.43 -8.48 10.78
C ASP A 270 -17.44 -9.66 10.79
N GLY A 271 -16.24 -9.43 11.31
CA GLY A 271 -15.14 -10.39 11.37
C GLY A 271 -14.30 -10.48 10.09
N LEU A 272 -14.61 -9.70 9.04
CA LEU A 272 -13.75 -9.62 7.86
C LEU A 272 -12.55 -8.70 8.14
N ILE A 273 -11.36 -9.17 7.76
CA ILE A 273 -10.13 -8.36 7.84
C ILE A 273 -10.34 -7.07 7.06
N GLY A 274 -10.05 -5.93 7.70
CA GLY A 274 -10.24 -4.61 7.09
C GLY A 274 -11.59 -3.95 7.37
N CYS A 275 -12.51 -4.66 8.02
CA CYS A 275 -13.79 -4.15 8.50
C CYS A 275 -13.75 -4.08 10.05
N TRP A 276 -14.91 -4.24 10.68
CA TRP A 276 -15.06 -4.40 12.12
C TRP A 276 -15.08 -5.88 12.50
N ASP A 277 -14.74 -6.15 13.76
CA ASP A 277 -14.85 -7.45 14.39
C ASP A 277 -15.38 -7.26 15.81
N THR A 278 -16.68 -7.46 15.97
CA THR A 278 -17.39 -7.27 17.24
C THR A 278 -16.85 -8.23 18.30
N LYS A 279 -16.56 -9.48 17.91
CA LYS A 279 -16.12 -10.54 18.83
C LYS A 279 -14.75 -10.23 19.43
N ASN A 280 -13.82 -9.74 18.61
CA ASN A 280 -12.46 -9.42 19.04
C ASN A 280 -12.27 -7.95 19.42
N ASN A 281 -13.36 -7.16 19.38
CA ASN A 281 -13.34 -5.72 19.63
C ASN A 281 -12.25 -5.04 18.79
N LYS A 282 -12.31 -5.18 17.46
CA LYS A 282 -11.38 -4.59 16.48
C LYS A 282 -12.12 -3.84 15.37
N GLY A 283 -11.38 -2.98 14.67
CA GLY A 283 -11.91 -2.16 13.59
C GLY A 283 -12.81 -1.00 14.05
N THR A 284 -13.47 -0.39 13.07
CA THR A 284 -14.36 0.76 13.25
C THR A 284 -15.58 0.58 12.34
N HIS A 285 -16.68 1.26 12.63
CA HIS A 285 -17.79 1.39 11.70
C HIS A 285 -17.59 2.65 10.87
N PHE A 286 -17.24 2.46 9.60
CA PHE A 286 -17.25 3.44 8.51
C PHE A 286 -16.15 4.51 8.57
N PHE A 287 -15.85 5.05 9.76
CA PHE A 287 -14.91 6.16 9.92
C PHE A 287 -14.02 5.96 11.14
N TRP A 288 -12.80 6.50 11.07
CA TRP A 288 -11.93 6.71 12.23
C TRP A 288 -12.05 8.15 12.72
N PHE A 289 -12.03 8.35 14.03
CA PHE A 289 -11.98 9.66 14.67
C PHE A 289 -10.54 10.04 15.03
N LYS A 290 -10.17 11.30 14.81
CA LYS A 290 -8.91 11.88 15.24
C LYS A 290 -9.02 12.35 16.69
N ASN A 291 -8.32 11.71 17.62
CA ASN A 291 -8.24 12.21 19.00
C ASN A 291 -7.26 13.40 19.12
N GLU A 292 -7.15 13.96 20.33
CA GLU A 292 -6.25 15.09 20.64
C GLU A 292 -4.76 14.76 20.41
N ASN A 293 -4.39 13.48 20.49
CA ASN A 293 -3.03 13.00 20.24
C ASN A 293 -2.76 12.70 18.76
N LEU A 294 -3.72 12.93 17.86
CA LEU A 294 -3.65 12.60 16.42
C LEU A 294 -3.64 11.08 16.13
N GLU A 295 -4.15 10.29 17.06
CA GLU A 295 -4.27 8.84 16.90
C GLU A 295 -5.68 8.49 16.40
N PRO A 296 -5.81 7.44 15.57
CA PRO A 296 -7.11 6.97 15.11
C PRO A 296 -7.84 6.23 16.23
N VAL A 297 -9.01 6.76 16.60
CA VAL A 297 -9.93 6.13 17.55
C VAL A 297 -11.13 5.60 16.79
N ARG A 298 -11.55 4.38 17.13
CA ARG A 298 -12.71 3.77 16.47
C ARG A 298 -14.00 4.50 16.82
N LEU A 299 -14.91 4.48 15.86
CA LEU A 299 -16.28 4.92 15.97
C LEU A 299 -17.19 3.71 15.78
N LEU A 300 -18.11 3.50 16.72
CA LEU A 300 -19.09 2.44 16.68
C LEU A 300 -20.46 3.05 16.43
N LEU A 301 -21.21 2.46 15.51
CA LEU A 301 -22.60 2.82 15.26
C LEU A 301 -23.47 2.47 16.48
N GLN A 302 -24.15 3.47 17.03
CA GLN A 302 -25.13 3.35 18.10
C GLN A 302 -26.39 4.16 17.73
N GLY A 303 -27.40 3.47 17.21
CA GLY A 303 -28.61 4.12 16.69
C GLY A 303 -28.30 5.01 15.49
N ASP A 304 -28.49 6.32 15.64
CA ASP A 304 -28.24 7.32 14.59
C ASP A 304 -26.92 8.08 14.79
N PHE A 305 -25.99 7.50 15.53
CA PHE A 305 -24.73 8.15 15.87
C PHE A 305 -23.54 7.21 15.72
N LEU A 306 -22.41 7.80 15.35
CA LEU A 306 -21.09 7.21 15.48
C LEU A 306 -20.46 7.68 16.80
N CYS A 307 -20.17 6.75 17.70
CA CYS A 307 -19.67 7.03 19.04
C CYS A 307 -18.27 6.44 19.22
N THR A 308 -17.37 7.17 19.89
CA THR A 308 -16.14 6.56 20.40
C THR A 308 -16.47 5.51 21.46
N VAL A 309 -15.56 4.56 21.72
CA VAL A 309 -15.78 3.46 22.68
C VAL A 309 -16.10 3.96 24.09
N ASP A 310 -15.45 5.05 24.49
CA ASP A 310 -15.66 5.76 25.76
C ASP A 310 -16.87 6.71 25.74
N ASN A 311 -17.57 6.82 24.60
CA ASN A 311 -18.68 7.74 24.34
C ASN A 311 -18.35 9.23 24.56
N VAL A 312 -17.07 9.62 24.59
CA VAL A 312 -16.66 11.03 24.72
C VAL A 312 -17.05 11.83 23.48
N LYS A 313 -16.93 11.25 22.29
CA LYS A 313 -17.35 11.87 21.03
C LYS A 313 -18.55 11.11 20.45
N LYS A 314 -19.55 11.89 20.01
CA LYS A 314 -20.77 11.41 19.37
C LYS A 314 -21.06 12.25 18.14
N ILE A 315 -21.08 11.62 16.97
CA ILE A 315 -21.26 12.27 15.67
C ILE A 315 -22.60 11.81 15.08
N PRO A 316 -23.55 12.71 14.78
CA PRO A 316 -24.78 12.34 14.10
C PRO A 316 -24.48 11.72 12.73
N LEU A 317 -25.14 10.60 12.42
CA LEU A 317 -25.03 9.94 11.13
C LEU A 317 -25.93 10.64 10.10
N GLN A 318 -25.65 11.91 9.85
CA GLN A 318 -26.37 12.78 8.92
C GLN A 318 -25.39 13.38 7.91
N LYS A 319 -25.83 13.57 6.66
CA LYS A 319 -24.97 14.04 5.56
C LYS A 319 -24.16 15.29 5.93
N ASN A 320 -24.83 16.33 6.42
CA ASN A 320 -24.18 17.60 6.77
C ASN A 320 -23.18 17.44 7.90
N SER A 321 -23.51 16.64 8.93
CA SER A 321 -22.60 16.39 10.05
C SER A 321 -21.34 15.63 9.61
N LEU A 322 -21.49 14.62 8.75
CA LEU A 322 -20.34 13.87 8.24
C LEU A 322 -19.46 14.72 7.31
N ILE A 323 -20.07 15.52 6.41
CA ILE A 323 -19.33 16.47 5.56
C ILE A 323 -18.54 17.46 6.43
N GLU A 324 -19.18 18.02 7.47
CA GLU A 324 -18.53 18.98 8.36
C GLU A 324 -17.34 18.35 9.11
N GLU A 325 -17.50 17.17 9.69
CA GLU A 325 -16.43 16.49 10.42
C GLU A 325 -15.29 16.02 9.49
N MET A 326 -15.59 15.60 8.26
CA MET A 326 -14.55 15.28 7.26
C MET A 326 -13.80 16.53 6.79
N ASN A 327 -14.50 17.63 6.50
CA ASN A 327 -13.87 18.89 6.09
C ASN A 327 -12.98 19.49 7.19
N LYS A 328 -13.33 19.28 8.46
CA LYS A 328 -12.49 19.64 9.62
C LYS A 328 -11.31 18.67 9.82
N GLY A 329 -11.27 17.56 9.10
CA GLY A 329 -10.28 16.49 9.27
C GLY A 329 -10.39 15.82 10.65
N ASN A 330 -11.57 15.79 11.25
CA ASN A 330 -11.82 15.13 12.53
C ASN A 330 -12.18 13.66 12.36
N ILE A 331 -12.74 13.30 11.21
CA ILE A 331 -12.96 11.92 10.81
C ILE A 331 -12.36 11.65 9.44
N VAL A 332 -12.07 10.38 9.20
CA VAL A 332 -11.57 9.87 7.93
C VAL A 332 -12.23 8.54 7.64
N ALA A 333 -12.53 8.26 6.37
CA ALA A 333 -13.15 7.01 5.98
C ALA A 333 -12.26 5.81 6.32
N ASP A 334 -12.88 4.71 6.73
CA ASP A 334 -12.16 3.46 6.91
C ASP A 334 -11.90 2.76 5.58
N MET A 335 -11.02 1.76 5.63
CA MET A 335 -10.64 0.96 4.48
C MET A 335 -11.86 0.29 3.82
N PHE A 336 -12.85 -0.13 4.63
CA PHE A 336 -14.08 -0.72 4.12
C PHE A 336 -14.85 0.25 3.23
N LEU A 337 -15.12 1.49 3.66
CA LEU A 337 -15.80 2.49 2.84
C LEU A 337 -15.01 2.84 1.58
N ILE A 338 -13.69 3.02 1.73
CA ILE A 338 -12.80 3.40 0.63
C ILE A 338 -12.83 2.32 -0.46
N TYR A 339 -12.66 1.05 -0.10
CA TYR A 339 -12.65 -0.05 -1.07
C TYR A 339 -14.04 -0.40 -1.60
N SER A 340 -15.07 -0.25 -0.76
CA SER A 340 -16.46 -0.30 -1.20
C SER A 340 -16.72 0.68 -2.33
N TYR A 341 -16.25 1.92 -2.22
CA TYR A 341 -16.44 2.90 -3.28
C TYR A 341 -15.48 2.71 -4.46
N ILE A 342 -14.17 2.77 -4.21
CA ILE A 342 -13.16 2.86 -5.27
C ILE A 342 -13.05 1.53 -6.02
N LEU A 343 -12.97 0.41 -5.31
CA LEU A 343 -12.75 -0.89 -5.94
C LEU A 343 -14.08 -1.48 -6.42
N PHE A 344 -15.07 -1.59 -5.55
CA PHE A 344 -16.29 -2.35 -5.85
C PHE A 344 -17.35 -1.55 -6.60
N TRP A 345 -17.59 -0.28 -6.25
CA TRP A 345 -18.56 0.55 -6.97
C TRP A 345 -18.01 1.14 -8.26
N CYS A 346 -16.80 1.69 -8.22
CA CYS A 346 -16.13 2.28 -9.39
C CYS A 346 -15.36 1.26 -10.24
N GLY A 347 -15.18 0.02 -9.80
CA GLY A 347 -14.51 -1.02 -10.58
C GLY A 347 -13.04 -0.76 -10.85
N VAL A 348 -12.35 0.00 -9.98
CA VAL A 348 -10.89 0.15 -10.07
C VAL A 348 -10.26 -1.17 -9.64
N GLU A 349 -9.37 -1.72 -10.46
CA GLU A 349 -8.74 -3.00 -10.14
C GLU A 349 -7.57 -2.81 -9.16
N PRO A 350 -7.61 -3.46 -7.99
CA PRO A 350 -6.54 -3.32 -7.01
C PRO A 350 -5.33 -4.16 -7.41
N LEU A 351 -4.15 -3.57 -7.38
CA LEU A 351 -2.89 -4.32 -7.33
C LEU A 351 -2.57 -4.57 -5.85
N VAL A 352 -2.41 -5.83 -5.49
CA VAL A 352 -2.52 -6.31 -4.11
C VAL A 352 -1.25 -6.98 -3.62
N GLY A 353 -1.01 -6.97 -2.31
CA GLY A 353 -0.11 -7.90 -1.64
C GLY A 353 -0.84 -9.17 -1.21
N HIS A 354 -0.09 -10.15 -0.69
CA HIS A 354 -0.68 -11.42 -0.25
C HIS A 354 -1.78 -11.23 0.81
N GLY A 355 -1.63 -10.25 1.71
CA GLY A 355 -2.64 -9.77 2.67
C GLY A 355 -3.95 -9.37 1.99
N SER A 356 -3.87 -8.30 1.20
CA SER A 356 -4.99 -7.70 0.48
C SER A 356 -5.63 -8.62 -0.54
N CYS A 357 -4.88 -9.53 -1.14
CA CYS A 357 -5.41 -10.52 -2.06
C CYS A 357 -6.49 -11.39 -1.39
N ASN A 358 -6.24 -11.83 -0.15
CA ASN A 358 -7.20 -12.62 0.62
C ASN A 358 -8.38 -11.78 1.12
N TYR A 359 -8.11 -10.67 1.82
CA TYR A 359 -9.21 -9.92 2.44
C TYR A 359 -10.11 -9.22 1.42
N LEU A 360 -9.59 -8.73 0.28
CA LEU A 360 -10.41 -8.13 -0.76
C LEU A 360 -11.26 -9.17 -1.49
N THR A 361 -10.75 -10.38 -1.68
CA THR A 361 -11.55 -11.48 -2.22
C THR A 361 -12.71 -11.81 -1.29
N ASN A 362 -12.48 -11.83 0.02
CA ASN A 362 -13.55 -12.04 1.01
C ASN A 362 -14.56 -10.88 1.03
N MET A 363 -14.09 -9.63 0.97
CA MET A 363 -14.98 -8.45 0.86
C MET A 363 -15.82 -8.49 -0.43
N LYS A 364 -15.22 -8.86 -1.57
CA LYS A 364 -15.94 -9.04 -2.84
C LYS A 364 -17.02 -10.10 -2.70
N ASN A 365 -16.71 -11.25 -2.10
CA ASN A 365 -17.69 -12.32 -1.88
C ASN A 365 -18.85 -11.86 -0.99
N ALA A 366 -18.57 -11.13 0.09
CA ALA A 366 -19.60 -10.53 0.93
C ALA A 366 -20.47 -9.53 0.16
N TRP A 367 -19.89 -8.71 -0.71
CA TRP A 367 -20.63 -7.82 -1.60
C TRP A 367 -21.52 -8.58 -2.59
N LEU A 368 -21.02 -9.66 -3.20
CA LEU A 368 -21.80 -10.52 -4.10
C LEU A 368 -23.03 -11.10 -3.37
N GLU A 369 -22.87 -11.59 -2.14
CA GLU A 369 -23.99 -12.07 -1.33
C GLU A 369 -25.02 -10.97 -1.05
N VAL A 370 -24.56 -9.78 -0.64
CA VAL A 370 -25.43 -8.63 -0.34
C VAL A 370 -26.23 -8.21 -1.56
N VAL A 371 -25.55 -8.07 -2.71
CA VAL A 371 -26.17 -7.61 -3.96
C VAL A 371 -27.17 -8.65 -4.50
N GLN A 372 -26.87 -9.93 -4.32
CA GLN A 372 -27.80 -11.02 -4.62
C GLN A 372 -29.02 -10.98 -3.69
N GLU A 373 -28.83 -10.75 -2.39
CA GLU A 373 -29.91 -10.70 -1.40
C GLU A 373 -30.90 -9.55 -1.65
N ILE A 374 -30.40 -8.40 -2.15
CA ILE A 374 -31.26 -7.27 -2.54
C ILE A 374 -31.81 -7.37 -3.97
N GLY A 375 -31.46 -8.43 -4.71
CA GLY A 375 -31.97 -8.70 -6.06
C GLY A 375 -31.42 -7.82 -7.18
N ASP A 376 -30.24 -7.20 -7.01
CA ASP A 376 -29.60 -6.38 -8.05
C ASP A 376 -28.68 -7.22 -8.93
N THR A 377 -29.29 -7.98 -9.84
CA THR A 377 -28.57 -8.86 -10.77
C THR A 377 -27.55 -8.11 -11.63
N ALA A 378 -27.85 -6.87 -12.02
CA ALA A 378 -26.96 -6.11 -12.88
C ALA A 378 -25.66 -5.76 -12.16
N GLU A 379 -25.74 -5.31 -10.91
CA GLU A 379 -24.53 -5.02 -10.12
C GLU A 379 -23.79 -6.31 -9.74
N TYR A 380 -24.49 -7.42 -9.49
CA TYR A 380 -23.88 -8.72 -9.22
C TYR A 380 -22.96 -9.16 -10.36
N GLU A 381 -23.45 -9.09 -11.60
CA GLU A 381 -22.67 -9.43 -12.80
C GLU A 381 -21.46 -8.52 -13.01
N ARG A 382 -21.55 -7.24 -12.61
CA ARG A 382 -20.39 -6.33 -12.67
C ARG A 382 -19.35 -6.68 -11.62
N LEU A 383 -19.76 -6.91 -10.38
CA LEU A 383 -18.85 -7.27 -9.29
C LEU A 383 -18.10 -8.58 -9.58
N LEU A 384 -18.74 -9.54 -10.26
CA LEU A 384 -18.08 -10.78 -10.69
C LEU A 384 -16.83 -10.51 -11.55
N LYS A 385 -16.83 -9.45 -12.36
CA LYS A 385 -15.72 -9.10 -13.26
C LYS A 385 -14.51 -8.49 -12.55
N ILE A 386 -14.67 -7.89 -11.36
CA ILE A 386 -13.56 -7.25 -10.64
C ILE A 386 -12.52 -8.29 -10.21
N ASN A 387 -11.27 -8.14 -10.65
CA ASN A 387 -10.19 -9.01 -10.22
C ASN A 387 -9.51 -8.50 -8.94
N THR A 388 -9.72 -9.19 -7.82
CA THR A 388 -9.09 -8.88 -6.52
C THR A 388 -7.74 -9.56 -6.31
N LYS A 389 -7.20 -10.19 -7.36
CA LYS A 389 -6.03 -11.08 -7.28
C LYS A 389 -4.86 -10.62 -8.14
N LYS A 390 -4.66 -9.32 -8.37
CA LYS A 390 -3.46 -8.84 -9.09
C LYS A 390 -2.27 -8.69 -8.14
N LEU A 391 -1.67 -9.81 -7.75
CA LEU A 391 -0.58 -9.84 -6.77
C LEU A 391 0.66 -9.10 -7.27
N ILE A 392 1.17 -8.14 -6.50
CA ILE A 392 2.41 -7.39 -6.79
C ILE A 392 3.36 -7.34 -5.59
N ALA A 393 2.89 -7.72 -4.40
CA ALA A 393 3.67 -7.70 -3.17
C ALA A 393 3.87 -9.09 -2.57
N GLY A 394 4.96 -9.24 -1.85
CA GLY A 394 5.39 -10.48 -1.19
C GLY A 394 6.87 -10.72 -1.44
N ALA A 395 7.38 -10.37 -2.61
CA ALA A 395 8.79 -10.48 -2.91
C ALA A 395 9.60 -9.28 -2.42
N ILE A 396 10.82 -9.57 -1.98
CA ILE A 396 11.92 -8.61 -1.96
C ILE A 396 12.75 -8.89 -3.20
N MET A 397 13.17 -7.82 -3.89
CA MET A 397 14.04 -7.95 -5.06
C MET A 397 15.46 -7.46 -4.77
N THR A 398 15.68 -6.62 -3.76
CA THR A 398 16.99 -6.02 -3.50
C THR A 398 17.69 -6.74 -2.37
N TYR A 399 18.75 -7.47 -2.71
CA TYR A 399 19.57 -8.22 -1.75
C TYR A 399 21.04 -7.85 -1.90
N ALA A 400 21.82 -8.11 -0.86
CA ALA A 400 23.28 -8.06 -0.90
C ALA A 400 23.86 -9.20 -0.07
N ARG A 401 25.18 -9.34 -0.13
CA ARG A 401 25.93 -10.18 0.80
C ARG A 401 26.64 -9.34 1.84
N ASP A 402 26.44 -9.68 3.10
CA ASP A 402 27.20 -9.09 4.19
C ASP A 402 28.65 -9.62 4.21
N LYS A 403 29.44 -9.14 5.19
CA LYS A 403 30.84 -9.55 5.38
C LYS A 403 31.00 -11.05 5.71
N GLU A 404 29.93 -11.71 6.16
CA GLU A 404 29.88 -13.15 6.44
C GLU A 404 29.30 -13.95 5.27
N ASN A 405 29.13 -13.32 4.09
CA ASN A 405 28.56 -13.91 2.89
C ASN A 405 27.08 -14.31 3.01
N LYS A 406 26.37 -13.81 4.04
CA LYS A 406 24.94 -14.04 4.25
C LYS A 406 24.12 -13.06 3.41
N ILE A 407 22.96 -13.53 2.95
CA ILE A 407 22.04 -12.71 2.17
C ILE A 407 21.29 -11.78 3.12
N VAL A 408 21.39 -10.48 2.87
CA VAL A 408 20.69 -9.42 3.59
C VAL A 408 19.81 -8.63 2.63
N ASN A 409 18.71 -8.09 3.14
CA ASN A 409 17.85 -7.21 2.36
C ASN A 409 18.52 -5.84 2.22
N GLN A 410 18.49 -5.28 1.02
CA GLN A 410 18.87 -3.88 0.81
C GLN A 410 17.63 -2.99 0.87
N TYR A 411 17.63 -2.05 1.80
CA TYR A 411 16.66 -0.97 1.89
C TYR A 411 16.96 0.12 0.84
N ALA A 412 16.03 1.05 0.63
CA ALA A 412 16.21 2.10 -0.37
C ALA A 412 17.51 2.87 -0.19
N MET A 413 17.86 3.23 1.05
CA MET A 413 19.10 3.95 1.33
C MET A 413 20.35 3.15 0.94
N ASP A 414 20.33 1.83 1.12
CA ASP A 414 21.44 0.95 0.73
C ASP A 414 21.61 0.95 -0.80
N VAL A 415 20.48 0.84 -1.52
CA VAL A 415 20.46 0.84 -2.99
C VAL A 415 20.92 2.18 -3.55
N ILE A 416 20.45 3.30 -2.99
CA ILE A 416 20.85 4.64 -3.43
C ILE A 416 22.34 4.86 -3.16
N CYS A 417 22.82 4.49 -1.96
CA CYS A 417 24.23 4.62 -1.60
C CYS A 417 25.14 3.81 -2.52
N SER A 418 24.66 2.65 -2.98
CA SER A 418 25.38 1.77 -3.91
C SER A 418 25.32 2.22 -5.38
N GLY A 419 24.75 3.40 -5.66
CA GLY A 419 24.68 3.98 -7.02
C GLY A 419 23.37 3.72 -7.77
N GLY A 420 22.40 3.05 -7.15
CA GLY A 420 21.08 2.78 -7.71
C GLY A 420 21.02 1.56 -8.65
N LEU A 421 19.79 1.09 -8.90
CA LEU A 421 19.50 0.01 -9.83
C LEU A 421 19.77 0.45 -11.26
N ASN A 422 20.55 -0.33 -12.00
CA ASN A 422 20.93 -0.02 -13.38
C ASN A 422 20.12 -0.81 -14.42
N ASN A 423 20.32 -0.48 -15.70
CA ASN A 423 19.59 -1.11 -16.79
C ASN A 423 19.83 -2.62 -16.88
N GLN A 424 21.06 -3.08 -16.59
CA GLN A 424 21.39 -4.51 -16.61
C GLN A 424 20.59 -5.27 -15.54
N TYR A 425 20.53 -4.71 -14.33
CA TYR A 425 19.75 -5.27 -13.23
C TYR A 425 18.27 -5.37 -13.58
N LEU A 426 17.66 -4.29 -14.09
CA LEU A 426 16.25 -4.30 -14.48
C LEU A 426 15.97 -5.27 -15.63
N ASN A 427 16.83 -5.34 -16.64
CA ASN A 427 16.69 -6.29 -17.75
C ASN A 427 16.77 -7.72 -17.28
N ASN A 428 17.73 -8.05 -16.42
CA ASN A 428 17.80 -9.37 -15.81
C ASN A 428 16.49 -9.64 -15.06
N LEU A 429 16.07 -8.73 -14.18
CA LEU A 429 14.91 -8.93 -13.30
C LEU A 429 13.67 -9.19 -14.14
N SER A 430 13.50 -8.46 -15.23
CA SER A 430 12.37 -8.58 -16.15
C SER A 430 12.18 -9.99 -16.73
N GLN A 431 13.26 -10.77 -16.88
CA GLN A 431 13.24 -12.12 -17.45
C GLN A 431 12.97 -13.20 -16.40
N MET A 432 13.05 -12.88 -15.10
CA MET A 432 12.75 -13.81 -14.03
C MET A 432 11.28 -14.23 -14.10
N SER A 433 10.99 -15.51 -13.83
CA SER A 433 9.60 -15.94 -13.69
C SER A 433 8.99 -15.38 -12.41
N TYR A 434 7.72 -15.00 -12.45
CA TYR A 434 7.04 -14.41 -11.30
C TYR A 434 7.01 -15.35 -10.08
N LYS A 435 6.86 -16.65 -10.29
CA LYS A 435 6.97 -17.64 -9.21
C LYS A 435 8.34 -17.65 -8.53
N ASP A 436 9.44 -17.47 -9.29
CA ASP A 436 10.79 -17.49 -8.73
C ASP A 436 11.07 -16.24 -7.90
N LEU A 437 10.53 -15.10 -8.32
CA LEU A 437 10.53 -13.87 -7.54
C LEU A 437 9.83 -14.04 -6.17
N LEU A 438 8.71 -14.76 -6.13
CA LEU A 438 7.93 -14.96 -4.91
C LEU A 438 8.50 -16.01 -3.96
N ARG A 439 9.39 -16.88 -4.42
CA ARG A 439 9.92 -17.99 -3.61
C ARG A 439 10.46 -17.58 -2.24
N PRO A 440 11.29 -16.53 -2.10
CA PRO A 440 11.80 -16.13 -0.78
C PRO A 440 10.70 -15.71 0.20
N ALA A 441 9.54 -15.29 -0.31
CA ALA A 441 8.39 -14.85 0.48
C ALA A 441 7.58 -16.01 1.09
N LEU A 442 7.80 -17.25 0.63
CA LEU A 442 6.95 -18.38 1.02
C LEU A 442 6.97 -18.63 2.53
N LEU A 443 8.10 -18.39 3.21
CA LEU A 443 8.18 -18.52 4.67
C LEU A 443 7.27 -17.51 5.39
N GLU A 444 7.30 -16.24 4.97
CA GLU A 444 6.46 -15.20 5.56
C GLU A 444 4.97 -15.47 5.31
N ILE A 445 4.63 -15.93 4.09
CA ILE A 445 3.25 -16.30 3.74
C ILE A 445 2.79 -17.50 4.57
N TYR A 446 3.63 -18.53 4.69
CA TYR A 446 3.34 -19.67 5.56
C TYR A 446 3.11 -19.23 7.00
N ASP A 447 3.97 -18.35 7.51
CA ASP A 447 3.85 -17.87 8.88
C ASP A 447 2.60 -17.05 9.14
N SER A 448 2.13 -16.32 8.13
CA SER A 448 0.96 -15.46 8.21
C SER A 448 -0.37 -16.23 8.11
N TYR A 449 -0.40 -17.32 7.33
CA TYR A 449 -1.67 -17.98 6.97
C TYR A 449 -1.85 -19.40 7.49
N VAL A 450 -0.77 -20.12 7.79
CA VAL A 450 -0.90 -21.47 8.33
C VAL A 450 -1.22 -21.39 9.82
N PRO A 451 -2.32 -22.00 10.30
CA PRO A 451 -2.68 -21.97 11.71
C PRO A 451 -1.54 -22.47 12.59
N ILE A 452 -1.34 -21.84 13.74
CA ILE A 452 -0.21 -22.13 14.65
C ILE A 452 -0.15 -23.62 15.02
N ASP A 453 -1.29 -24.25 15.26
CA ASP A 453 -1.42 -25.68 15.60
C ASP A 453 -1.21 -26.63 14.40
N LYS A 454 -1.05 -26.07 13.20
CA LYS A 454 -0.80 -26.79 11.95
C LYS A 454 0.59 -26.51 11.38
N LYS A 455 1.34 -25.59 11.99
CA LYS A 455 2.72 -25.31 11.58
C LYS A 455 3.64 -26.47 11.95
N VAL A 456 4.55 -26.78 11.04
CA VAL A 456 5.66 -27.71 11.26
C VAL A 456 6.95 -26.91 11.30
N ASN A 457 7.94 -27.40 12.03
CA ASN A 457 9.27 -26.79 12.01
C ASN A 457 9.94 -27.11 10.67
N LEU A 458 10.20 -26.09 9.87
CA LEU A 458 10.82 -26.21 8.56
C LEU A 458 12.29 -25.80 8.65
N ASP A 459 13.19 -26.69 8.22
CA ASP A 459 14.62 -26.39 8.07
C ASP A 459 14.85 -25.66 6.74
N LEU A 460 14.39 -24.42 6.67
CA LEU A 460 14.48 -23.54 5.51
C LEU A 460 14.70 -22.09 5.93
N SER A 461 15.53 -21.39 5.16
CA SER A 461 15.70 -19.94 5.24
C SER A 461 15.35 -19.29 3.89
N ALA A 462 15.12 -17.97 3.89
CA ALA A 462 14.97 -17.22 2.64
C ALA A 462 16.20 -17.42 1.74
N SER A 463 17.41 -17.50 2.31
CA SER A 463 18.65 -17.75 1.56
C SER A 463 18.66 -19.11 0.84
N ASP A 464 17.97 -20.12 1.37
CA ASP A 464 17.83 -21.42 0.71
C ASP A 464 16.94 -21.35 -0.54
N MET A 465 16.07 -20.35 -0.61
CA MET A 465 15.11 -20.13 -1.69
C MET A 465 15.63 -19.17 -2.76
N ILE A 466 16.71 -18.44 -2.47
CA ILE A 466 17.32 -17.42 -3.36
C ILE A 466 18.30 -18.03 -4.38
N ASN A 467 18.53 -19.35 -4.39
CA ASN A 467 19.55 -19.96 -5.25
C ASN A 467 19.03 -20.51 -6.61
N GLN A 468 19.51 -19.84 -7.68
CA GLN A 468 19.56 -20.15 -9.14
C GLN A 468 18.41 -19.65 -10.05
N PRO A 469 18.68 -18.94 -11.18
CA PRO A 469 19.88 -18.28 -11.70
C PRO A 469 19.65 -16.76 -11.82
N PHE A 470 19.59 -16.05 -10.71
CA PHE A 470 19.56 -14.60 -10.73
C PHE A 470 20.72 -14.07 -9.92
N ASP A 471 21.51 -13.22 -10.54
CA ASP A 471 22.53 -12.48 -9.82
C ASP A 471 21.85 -11.38 -9.03
N TRP A 472 21.36 -11.76 -7.85
CA TRP A 472 20.85 -10.83 -6.84
C TRP A 472 21.99 -10.06 -6.14
N ILE A 473 23.25 -10.33 -6.53
CA ILE A 473 24.48 -10.05 -5.78
C ILE A 473 25.24 -8.92 -6.47
#